data_AF-A0A9D6IAV1-F1
#
_entry.id   AF-A0A9D6IAV1-F1
#
_cell.length_a   1.000
_cell.length_b   1.000
_cell.length_c   1.000
_cell.angle_alpha   90.00
_cell.angle_beta   90.00
_cell.angle_gamma   90.00
#
_symmetry.space_group_name_H-M   'P 1'
#
loop_
_entity.id
_entity.type
_entity.pdbx_description
1 polymer ?
#
loop_
_entity_poly.entity_id
_entity_poly.type
_entity_poly.pdbx_seq_one_letter_code
_entity_poly.pdbx_strand_id
1 'polypeptide(L)'
;MAIRTEAQAIPGILPGKVGVWWFLASEIMLFGGLIATFIVFRLGSTGWHGDAAHLSVPIGATNTLVLLTSSLTMVQAFAKAEDVNERGLRNNLALTILMGLAFLGIKAIEYSSEVWAGYTPASGIFWSFYYTMTGLHALHARAGRGHRQLHPARGRAPSESTPPRVGRPLLALC
;
A
#
# COMPACT_ATOMS: atom_id res chain seq x y z
N MET A 1 -40.94 -9.07 -25.08
CA MET A 1 -40.12 -9.69 -24.00
C MET A 1 -38.94 -8.77 -23.74
N ALA A 2 -39.10 -7.81 -22.83
CA ALA A 2 -38.04 -6.84 -22.51
C ALA A 2 -37.19 -7.42 -21.36
N ILE A 3 -35.97 -7.85 -21.67
CA ILE A 3 -34.99 -8.24 -20.67
C ILE A 3 -34.52 -6.95 -20.01
N ARG A 4 -35.04 -6.66 -18.82
CA ARG A 4 -34.45 -5.64 -17.95
C ARG A 4 -33.12 -6.19 -17.48
N THR A 5 -32.02 -5.63 -17.97
CA THR A 5 -30.68 -5.84 -17.44
C THR A 5 -30.58 -5.10 -16.12
N GLU A 6 -31.28 -5.58 -15.10
CA GLU A 6 -31.03 -5.17 -13.72
C GLU A 6 -29.61 -5.65 -13.41
N ALA A 7 -28.64 -4.74 -13.39
CA ALA A 7 -27.29 -5.04 -12.93
C ALA A 7 -27.41 -5.50 -11.48
N GLN A 8 -27.48 -6.81 -11.28
CA GLN A 8 -27.62 -7.41 -9.96
C GLN A 8 -26.34 -7.12 -9.20
N ALA A 9 -26.32 -6.02 -8.45
CA ALA A 9 -25.34 -5.80 -7.42
C ALA A 9 -25.49 -6.95 -6.43
N ILE A 10 -24.51 -7.86 -6.40
CA ILE A 10 -24.49 -8.99 -5.47
C ILE A 10 -24.60 -8.40 -4.05
N PRO A 11 -25.67 -8.70 -3.29
CA PRO A 11 -25.87 -8.12 -1.97
C PRO A 11 -24.71 -8.52 -1.07
N GLY A 12 -23.90 -7.53 -0.67
CA GLY A 12 -22.77 -7.70 0.24
C GLY A 12 -21.39 -7.31 -0.31
N ILE A 13 -21.23 -7.13 -1.62
CA ILE A 13 -19.93 -6.77 -2.21
C ILE A 13 -19.99 -5.32 -2.74
N LEU A 14 -19.37 -4.40 -2.00
CA LEU A 14 -19.23 -3.01 -2.45
C LEU A 14 -18.39 -3.02 -3.75
N PRO A 15 -18.84 -2.39 -4.85
CA PRO A 15 -18.09 -2.36 -6.11
C PRO A 15 -16.64 -1.88 -5.95
N GLY A 16 -16.41 -0.95 -5.01
CA GLY A 16 -15.07 -0.48 -4.67
C GLY A 16 -14.16 -1.54 -4.04
N LYS A 17 -14.70 -2.50 -3.28
CA LYS A 17 -13.90 -3.61 -2.71
C LYS A 17 -13.40 -4.55 -3.81
N VAL A 18 -14.23 -4.84 -4.81
CA VAL A 18 -13.82 -5.65 -5.97
C VAL A 18 -12.73 -4.96 -6.77
N GLY A 19 -12.86 -3.65 -7.01
CA GLY A 19 -11.84 -2.86 -7.70
C GLY A 19 -10.48 -2.88 -6.99
N VAL A 20 -10.47 -2.78 -5.66
CA VAL A 20 -9.24 -2.89 -4.86
C VAL A 20 -8.61 -4.27 -4.99
N TRP A 21 -9.39 -5.35 -4.86
CA TRP A 21 -8.87 -6.72 -5.02
C TRP A 21 -8.29 -6.98 -6.42
N TRP A 22 -8.96 -6.49 -7.46
CA TRP A 22 -8.46 -6.64 -8.84
C TRP A 22 -7.17 -5.85 -9.07
N PHE A 23 -7.12 -4.61 -8.57
CA PHE A 23 -5.91 -3.79 -8.61
C PHE A 23 -4.75 -4.49 -7.88
N LEU A 24 -4.96 -5.00 -6.66
CA LEU A 24 -3.95 -5.75 -5.91
C LEU A 24 -3.47 -6.99 -6.68
N ALA A 25 -4.38 -7.75 -7.30
CA ALA A 25 -4.00 -8.91 -8.10
C ALA A 25 -3.10 -8.52 -9.28
N SER A 26 -3.40 -7.41 -9.95
CA SER A 26 -2.59 -6.93 -11.08
C SER A 26 -1.18 -6.48 -10.66
N GLU A 27 -1.05 -5.80 -9.53
CA GLU A 27 0.24 -5.39 -8.96
C GLU A 27 1.08 -6.61 -8.55
N ILE A 28 0.47 -7.63 -7.95
CA ILE A 28 1.15 -8.88 -7.59
C ILE A 28 1.69 -9.60 -8.84
N MET A 29 0.93 -9.63 -9.94
CA MET A 29 1.42 -10.23 -11.19
C MET A 29 2.54 -9.41 -11.83
N LEU A 30 2.44 -8.09 -11.80
CA LEU A 30 3.46 -7.17 -12.33
C LEU A 30 4.81 -7.35 -11.59
N PHE A 31 4.81 -7.25 -10.26
CA PHE A 31 6.01 -7.44 -9.45
C PHE A 31 6.48 -8.89 -9.43
N GLY A 32 5.55 -9.85 -9.41
CA GLY A 32 5.86 -11.28 -9.47
C GLY A 32 6.60 -11.67 -10.75
N GLY A 33 6.18 -11.13 -11.89
CA GLY A 33 6.88 -11.32 -13.17
C GLY A 33 8.30 -10.77 -13.14
N LEU A 34 8.49 -9.55 -12.63
CA LEU A 34 9.82 -8.92 -12.52
C LEU A 34 10.77 -9.69 -11.59
N ILE A 35 10.26 -10.20 -10.46
CA ILE A 35 11.04 -11.03 -9.53
C ILE A 35 11.37 -12.38 -10.17
N ALA A 36 10.43 -13.01 -10.87
CA ALA A 36 10.68 -14.27 -11.56
C ALA A 36 11.77 -14.11 -12.63
N THR A 37 11.72 -13.05 -13.45
CA THR A 37 12.78 -12.74 -14.41
C THR A 37 14.12 -12.49 -13.71
N PHE A 38 14.14 -11.73 -12.61
CA PHE A 38 15.35 -11.51 -11.82
C PHE A 38 15.98 -12.83 -11.33
N ILE A 39 15.17 -13.78 -10.83
CA ILE A 39 15.66 -15.09 -10.36
C ILE A 39 16.30 -15.88 -11.50
N VAL A 40 15.66 -15.93 -12.68
CA VAL A 40 16.21 -16.64 -13.85
C VAL A 40 17.57 -16.08 -14.26
N PHE A 41 17.70 -14.75 -14.35
CA PHE A 41 18.98 -14.12 -14.69
C PHE A 41 20.03 -14.28 -13.57
N ARG A 42 19.60 -14.28 -12.30
CA ARG A 42 20.47 -14.49 -11.14
C ARG A 42 21.10 -15.88 -11.13
N LEU A 43 20.33 -16.91 -11.51
CA LEU A 43 20.81 -18.29 -11.59
C LEU A 43 21.71 -18.52 -12.81
N GLY A 44 21.49 -17.78 -13.90
CA GLY A 44 22.23 -17.95 -15.15
C GLY A 44 23.57 -17.22 -15.26
N SER A 45 23.98 -16.42 -14.28
CA SER A 45 25.24 -15.65 -14.38
C SER A 45 26.06 -15.64 -13.09
N THR A 46 27.38 -15.77 -13.25
CA THR A 46 28.34 -16.08 -12.17
C THR A 46 29.02 -14.84 -11.56
N GLY A 47 28.80 -13.63 -12.10
CA GLY A 47 29.53 -12.39 -11.76
C GLY A 47 28.89 -11.44 -10.73
N TRP A 48 27.76 -11.78 -10.12
CA TRP A 48 26.95 -10.85 -9.30
C TRP A 48 27.57 -10.41 -7.96
N HIS A 49 28.57 -11.15 -7.47
CA HIS A 49 29.11 -10.93 -6.13
C HIS A 49 29.89 -9.62 -6.00
N GLY A 50 30.45 -9.10 -7.10
CA GLY A 50 31.16 -7.81 -7.13
C GLY A 50 30.21 -6.62 -7.07
N ASP A 51 29.13 -6.64 -7.87
CA ASP A 51 28.18 -5.53 -7.96
C ASP A 51 27.33 -5.37 -6.69
N ALA A 52 26.95 -6.48 -6.04
CA ALA A 52 26.16 -6.45 -4.81
C ALA A 52 26.92 -5.88 -3.60
N ALA A 53 28.26 -5.93 -3.62
CA ALA A 53 29.10 -5.42 -2.53
C ALA A 53 29.17 -3.89 -2.48
N HIS A 54 28.81 -3.20 -3.58
CA HIS A 54 28.77 -1.75 -3.65
C HIS A 54 27.49 -1.16 -3.04
N LEU A 55 26.49 -1.99 -2.76
CA LEU A 55 25.23 -1.56 -2.18
C LEU A 55 25.37 -1.37 -0.67
N SER A 56 24.98 -0.20 -0.18
CA SER A 56 25.12 0.12 1.24
C SER A 56 24.02 -0.56 2.09
N VAL A 57 24.37 -1.71 2.66
CA VAL A 57 23.52 -2.50 3.58
C VAL A 57 22.90 -1.65 4.71
N PRO A 58 23.61 -0.74 5.40
CA PRO A 58 23.01 0.03 6.49
C PRO A 58 21.92 1.00 6.02
N ILE A 59 22.06 1.65 4.86
CA ILE A 59 21.03 2.57 4.32
C ILE A 59 19.81 1.77 3.86
N GLY A 60 20.02 0.60 3.24
CA GLY A 60 18.96 -0.35 2.92
C GLY A 60 18.19 -0.83 4.16
N ALA A 61 18.90 -1.13 5.25
CA ALA A 61 18.31 -1.55 6.52
C ALA A 61 17.47 -0.43 7.16
N THR A 62 17.98 0.81 7.20
CA THR A 62 17.23 1.97 7.70
C THR A 62 15.96 2.20 6.89
N ASN A 63 16.02 2.09 5.56
CA ASN A 63 14.84 2.22 4.69
C ASN A 63 13.79 1.15 4.97
N THR A 64 14.21 -0.09 5.22
CA THR A 64 13.31 -1.18 5.60
C THR A 64 12.65 -0.91 6.96
N LEU A 65 13.42 -0.41 7.93
CA LEU A 65 12.90 -0.04 9.24
C LEU A 65 11.85 1.08 9.13
N VAL A 66 12.10 2.10 8.31
CA VAL A 66 11.13 3.18 8.02
C VAL A 66 9.84 2.61 7.44
N LEU A 67 9.92 1.67 6.49
CA LEU A 67 8.73 1.03 5.92
C LEU A 67 7.97 0.16 6.93
N LEU A 68 8.67 -0.58 7.80
CA LEU A 68 8.04 -1.35 8.87
C LEU A 68 7.31 -0.45 9.86
N THR A 69 7.93 0.68 10.26
CA THR A 69 7.28 1.65 11.13
C THR A 69 6.08 2.32 10.46
N SER A 70 6.12 2.55 9.15
CA SER A 70 4.99 3.08 8.37
C SER A 70 3.81 2.10 8.29
N SER A 71 4.08 0.79 8.24
CA SER A 71 3.04 -0.24 8.33
C SER A 71 2.35 -0.22 9.70
N LEU A 72 3.13 -0.07 10.78
CA LEU A 72 2.60 0.03 12.13
C LEU A 72 1.71 1.28 12.30
N THR A 73 2.09 2.43 11.76
CA THR A 73 1.27 3.64 11.83
C THR A 73 -0.04 3.51 11.04
N MET A 74 -0.06 2.72 9.96
CA MET A 74 -1.29 2.41 9.23
C MET A 74 -2.26 1.52 10.04
N VAL A 75 -1.75 0.50 10.74
CA VAL A 75 -2.56 -0.34 11.64
C VAL A 75 -3.13 0.49 12.79
N GLN A 76 -2.34 1.40 13.36
CA GLN A 76 -2.81 2.33 14.38
C GLN A 76 -3.86 3.31 13.83
N ALA A 77 -3.73 3.75 12.57
CA ALA A 77 -4.75 4.56 11.91
C ALA A 77 -6.08 3.81 11.79
N PHE A 78 -6.03 2.51 11.45
CA PHE A 78 -7.23 1.66 11.36
C PHE A 78 -7.92 1.52 12.73
N ALA A 79 -7.18 1.24 13.80
CA ALA A 79 -7.73 1.19 15.15
C ALA A 79 -8.38 2.52 15.57
N LYS A 80 -7.77 3.66 15.21
CA LYS A 80 -8.35 4.99 15.48
C LYS A 80 -9.58 5.31 14.61
N ALA A 81 -9.74 4.66 13.46
CA ALA A 81 -10.95 4.75 12.65
C ALA A 81 -12.12 4.00 13.31
N GLU A 82 -11.88 2.86 13.94
CA GLU A 82 -12.88 2.12 14.72
C GLU A 82 -13.32 2.89 15.97
N ASP A 83 -12.39 3.59 16.63
CA ASP A 83 -12.66 4.47 17.78
C ASP A 83 -13.39 5.80 17.40
N VAL A 84 -13.77 6.01 16.13
CA VAL A 84 -14.39 7.26 15.61
C VAL A 84 -13.52 8.52 15.88
N ASN A 85 -12.20 8.35 16.04
CA ASN A 85 -11.27 9.46 16.28
C ASN A 85 -10.71 10.00 14.96
N GLU A 86 -11.45 10.91 14.33
CA GLU A 86 -11.09 11.50 13.03
C GLU A 86 -9.73 12.22 13.04
N ARG A 87 -9.34 12.85 14.16
CA ARG A 87 -8.06 13.56 14.29
C ARG A 87 -6.89 12.58 14.35
N GLY A 88 -7.02 11.51 15.14
CA GLY A 88 -6.02 10.44 15.22
C GLY A 88 -5.85 9.71 13.88
N LEU A 89 -6.95 9.43 13.19
CA LEU A 89 -6.95 8.84 11.85
C LEU A 89 -6.19 9.72 10.84
N ARG A 90 -6.50 11.02 10.77
CA ARG A 90 -5.84 11.96 9.85
C ARG A 90 -4.35 12.10 10.13
N ASN A 91 -3.96 12.24 11.39
CA ASN A 91 -2.56 12.40 11.78
C ASN A 91 -1.74 11.14 11.45
N ASN A 92 -2.27 9.96 11.75
CA ASN A 92 -1.56 8.70 11.45
C ASN A 92 -1.44 8.45 9.94
N LEU A 93 -2.47 8.77 9.16
CA LEU A 93 -2.40 8.71 7.70
C LEU A 93 -1.40 9.70 7.11
N ALA A 94 -1.34 10.93 7.63
CA ALA A 94 -0.34 11.92 7.22
C ALA A 94 1.08 11.45 7.55
N LEU A 95 1.27 10.83 8.73
CA LEU A 95 2.55 10.26 9.15
C LEU A 95 2.99 9.11 8.23
N THR A 96 2.09 8.19 7.88
CA THR A 96 2.36 7.11 6.91
C THR A 96 2.80 7.67 5.55
N ILE A 97 2.14 8.72 5.05
CA ILE A 97 2.53 9.38 3.79
C ILE A 97 3.91 10.04 3.90
N LEU A 98 4.19 10.72 5.02
CA LEU A 98 5.46 11.38 5.25
C LEU A 98 6.63 10.40 5.34
N MET A 99 6.45 9.27 6.03
CA MET A 99 7.44 8.19 6.07
C MET A 99 7.68 7.58 4.69
N GLY A 100 6.63 7.41 3.88
CA GLY A 100 6.78 6.98 2.48
C GLY A 100 7.55 7.97 1.61
N LEU A 101 7.37 9.28 1.82
CA LEU A 101 8.14 10.32 1.13
C LEU A 101 9.60 10.37 1.59
N ALA A 102 9.85 10.21 2.88
CA ALA A 102 11.20 10.14 3.43
C ALA A 102 11.99 8.96 2.84
N PHE A 103 11.35 7.79 2.74
CA PHE A 103 11.92 6.63 2.04
C PHE A 103 12.30 6.95 0.59
N LEU A 104 11.40 7.61 -0.16
CA LEU A 104 11.66 7.97 -1.55
C LEU A 104 12.81 8.98 -1.69
N GLY A 105 12.92 9.93 -0.76
CA GLY A 105 14.00 10.91 -0.70
C GLY A 105 15.37 10.27 -0.42
N ILE A 106 15.45 9.39 0.57
CA ILE A 106 16.68 8.65 0.89
C ILE A 106 17.11 7.83 -0.33
N LYS A 107 16.17 7.13 -0.97
CA LYS A 107 16.47 6.33 -2.16
C LYS A 107 16.91 7.16 -3.36
N ALA A 108 16.32 8.33 -3.58
CA ALA A 108 16.73 9.23 -4.66
C ALA A 108 18.17 9.75 -4.46
N ILE A 109 18.57 10.03 -3.21
CA ILE A 109 19.93 10.47 -2.89
C ILE A 109 20.93 9.33 -3.17
N GLU A 110 20.65 8.12 -2.68
CA GLU A 110 21.49 6.93 -2.91
C GLU A 110 21.67 6.65 -4.41
N TYR A 111 20.57 6.70 -5.17
CA TYR A 111 20.58 6.60 -6.63
C TYR A 111 21.47 7.65 -7.29
N SER A 112 21.34 8.91 -6.87
CA SER A 112 22.15 9.97 -7.46
C SER A 112 23.63 9.69 -7.24
N SER A 113 24.04 9.31 -6.02
CA SER A 113 25.43 8.96 -5.72
C SER A 113 25.94 7.76 -6.51
N GLU A 114 25.11 6.74 -6.75
CA GLU A 114 25.47 5.56 -7.55
C GLU A 114 25.64 5.91 -9.04
N VAL A 115 24.76 6.76 -9.58
CA VAL A 115 24.85 7.26 -10.97
C VAL A 115 26.10 8.14 -11.16
N TRP A 116 26.41 9.00 -10.21
CA TRP A 116 27.65 9.81 -10.23
C TRP A 116 28.91 8.95 -10.15
N ALA A 117 28.85 7.79 -9.49
CA ALA A 117 29.93 6.81 -9.44
C ALA A 117 30.05 5.96 -10.72
N GLY A 118 29.19 6.16 -11.73
CA GLY A 118 29.24 5.48 -13.02
C GLY A 118 28.39 4.21 -13.12
N TYR A 119 27.66 3.84 -12.06
CA TYR A 119 26.75 2.69 -12.06
C TYR A 119 25.41 3.07 -12.68
N THR A 120 25.38 3.07 -14.02
CA THR A 120 24.19 3.40 -14.80
C THR A 120 23.34 2.15 -15.08
N PRO A 121 22.09 2.26 -15.53
CA PRO A 121 21.28 1.10 -15.93
C PRO A 121 21.92 0.26 -17.05
N ALA A 122 22.92 0.79 -17.76
CA ALA A 122 23.67 0.13 -18.82
C ALA A 122 24.96 -0.55 -18.33
N SER A 123 25.37 -0.35 -17.08
CA SER A 123 26.65 -0.88 -16.55
C SER A 123 26.62 -2.39 -16.27
N GLY A 124 25.44 -2.99 -16.17
CA GLY A 124 25.30 -4.43 -15.98
C GLY A 124 23.87 -4.87 -15.72
N ILE A 125 23.61 -6.16 -15.92
CA ILE A 125 22.27 -6.78 -15.75
C ILE A 125 21.75 -6.57 -14.32
N PHE A 126 22.63 -6.63 -13.31
CA PHE A 126 22.28 -6.33 -11.90
C PHE A 126 21.70 -4.92 -11.75
N TRP A 127 22.41 -3.91 -12.25
CA TRP A 127 21.99 -2.52 -12.18
C TRP A 127 20.70 -2.29 -12.97
N SER A 128 20.55 -2.86 -14.17
CA SER A 128 19.30 -2.73 -14.94
C SER A 128 18.06 -3.23 -14.16
N PHE A 129 18.15 -4.39 -13.50
CA PHE A 129 17.05 -4.92 -12.67
C PHE A 129 16.83 -4.10 -11.40
N TYR A 130 17.90 -3.69 -10.72
CA TYR A 130 17.84 -2.81 -9.55
C TYR A 130 17.11 -1.51 -9.91
N TYR A 131 17.48 -0.88 -11.03
CA TYR A 131 16.93 0.39 -11.45
C TYR A 131 15.46 0.28 -11.88
N THR A 132 15.10 -0.80 -12.58
CA THR A 132 13.74 -1.04 -13.09
C THR A 132 12.77 -1.40 -11.95
N MET A 133 13.17 -2.31 -11.06
CA MET A 133 12.31 -2.78 -9.97
C MET A 133 12.04 -1.67 -8.95
N THR A 134 13.07 -0.92 -8.57
CA THR A 134 12.92 0.19 -7.61
C THR A 134 12.26 1.42 -8.24
N GLY A 135 12.52 1.69 -9.53
CA GLY A 135 11.87 2.77 -10.28
C GLY A 135 10.37 2.54 -10.46
N LEU A 136 9.95 1.33 -10.82
CA LEU A 136 8.53 0.96 -10.85
C LEU A 136 7.92 1.04 -9.44
N HIS A 137 8.67 0.59 -8.43
CA HIS A 137 8.24 0.68 -7.03
C HIS A 137 8.12 2.12 -6.51
N ALA A 138 8.84 3.08 -7.08
CA ALA A 138 8.65 4.50 -6.80
C ALA A 138 7.39 5.03 -7.48
N LEU A 139 7.11 4.59 -8.71
CA LEU A 139 6.02 5.08 -9.53
C LEU A 139 4.64 4.64 -9.00
N HIS A 140 4.46 3.36 -8.65
CA HIS A 140 3.18 2.88 -8.07
C HIS A 140 2.88 3.50 -6.70
N ALA A 141 3.89 3.69 -5.85
CA ALA A 141 3.74 4.37 -4.55
C ALA A 141 3.32 5.84 -4.71
N ARG A 142 3.73 6.49 -5.81
CA ARG A 142 3.27 7.84 -6.16
C ARG A 142 1.85 7.83 -6.75
N ALA A 143 1.49 6.83 -7.54
CA ALA A 143 0.15 6.68 -8.12
C ALA A 143 -0.95 6.56 -7.05
N GLY A 144 -0.65 5.92 -5.91
CA GLY A 144 -1.58 5.82 -4.78
C GLY A 144 -1.94 7.15 -4.08
N ARG A 145 -1.20 8.24 -4.33
CA ARG A 145 -1.45 9.56 -3.71
C ARG A 145 -2.49 10.41 -4.44
N GLY A 146 -2.94 10.00 -5.63
CA GLY A 146 -3.71 10.85 -6.55
C GLY A 146 -5.19 11.08 -6.23
N HIS A 147 -5.79 10.42 -5.23
CA HIS A 147 -7.24 10.53 -5.02
C HIS A 147 -7.62 10.75 -3.54
N ARG A 148 -7.28 11.92 -2.98
CA ARG A 148 -7.85 12.36 -1.69
C ARG A 148 -8.08 13.87 -1.55
N GLN A 149 -8.71 14.45 -2.57
CA GLN A 149 -9.46 15.71 -2.52
C GLN A 149 -10.72 15.38 -3.34
N LEU A 150 -11.95 15.23 -2.85
CA LEU A 150 -12.67 15.79 -1.74
C LEU A 150 -13.73 14.76 -1.27
N HIS A 151 -13.73 14.37 0.00
CA HIS A 151 -14.96 13.92 0.64
C HIS A 151 -15.32 14.97 1.68
N PRO A 152 -16.29 15.87 1.37
CA PRO A 152 -16.91 16.69 2.39
C PRO A 152 -17.44 15.76 3.47
N ALA A 153 -17.11 16.07 4.73
CA ALA A 153 -17.62 15.39 5.91
C ALA A 153 -19.14 15.29 5.79
N ARG A 154 -19.65 14.08 5.55
CA ARG A 154 -21.09 13.83 5.59
C ARG A 154 -21.47 13.87 7.07
N GLY A 155 -22.19 14.92 7.42
CA GLY A 155 -22.55 15.27 8.79
C GLY A 155 -23.14 14.10 9.56
N ARG A 156 -22.70 14.03 10.81
CA ARG A 156 -23.31 13.39 11.98
C ARG A 156 -24.82 13.12 11.77
N ALA A 157 -25.19 11.84 11.69
CA ALA A 157 -26.59 11.45 11.84
C ALA A 157 -27.08 11.89 13.24
N PRO A 158 -28.29 12.47 13.35
CA PRO A 158 -28.88 12.80 14.65
C PRO A 158 -29.03 11.55 15.50
N SER A 159 -28.65 11.64 16.77
CA SER A 159 -28.90 10.59 17.77
C SER A 159 -30.40 10.39 17.91
N GLU A 160 -30.92 9.31 17.34
CA GLU A 160 -32.31 8.93 17.53
C GLU A 160 -32.46 8.33 18.93
N SER A 161 -33.25 9.01 19.74
CA SER A 161 -33.65 8.69 21.09
C SER A 161 -34.39 7.35 21.17
N THR A 162 -33.98 6.48 22.10
CA THR A 162 -34.77 5.35 22.68
C THR A 162 -36.18 5.84 23.06
N PRO A 163 -37.33 5.13 22.85
CA PRO A 163 -37.75 3.83 23.47
C PRO A 163 -38.78 3.00 22.61
N PRO A 164 -39.55 1.96 23.07
CA PRO A 164 -39.72 1.34 24.39
C PRO A 164 -39.45 -0.18 24.47
N ARG A 165 -39.37 -0.66 25.72
CA ARG A 165 -39.22 -2.08 26.10
C ARG A 165 -40.33 -2.93 25.48
N VAL A 166 -39.95 -3.81 24.56
CA VAL A 166 -40.78 -4.95 24.18
C VAL A 166 -40.88 -5.86 25.40
N GLY A 167 -42.11 -6.13 25.82
CA GLY A 167 -42.45 -6.90 27.00
C GLY A 167 -41.72 -8.24 27.02
N ARG A 168 -41.20 -8.57 28.20
CA ARG A 168 -40.79 -9.93 28.55
C ARG A 168 -42.07 -10.77 28.62
N PRO A 169 -42.28 -11.80 27.78
CA PRO A 169 -43.20 -12.86 28.15
C PRO A 169 -42.51 -13.71 29.22
N LEU A 170 -43.17 -13.81 30.37
CA LEU A 170 -42.95 -14.82 31.39
C LEU A 170 -42.84 -16.21 30.74
N LEU A 171 -41.67 -16.82 30.79
CA LEU A 171 -41.49 -18.27 30.68
C LEU A 171 -40.54 -18.72 31.79
N ALA A 172 -40.99 -18.46 33.01
CA ALA A 172 -40.53 -19.04 34.25
C ALA A 172 -41.78 -19.39 35.06
N LEU A 173 -42.47 -20.46 34.67
CA LEU A 173 -43.33 -21.33 35.49
C LEU A 173 -43.99 -22.37 34.56
N CYS A 174 -43.38 -23.55 34.50
CA CYS A 174 -43.93 -24.89 34.26
C CYS A 174 -42.74 -25.83 34.00
#